data_AF-A0A419SD43-F1
#
_entry.id   AF-A0A419SD43-F1
#
_cell.length_a   1.000
_cell.length_b   1.000
_cell.length_c   1.000
_cell.angle_alpha   90.00
_cell.angle_beta   90.00
_cell.angle_gamma   90.00
#
_symmetry.space_group_name_H-M   'P 1'
#
loop_
_entity.id
_entity.type
_entity.pdbx_description
1 polymer ?
#
loop_
_entity_poly.entity_id
_entity_poly.type
_entity_poly.pdbx_seq_one_letter_code
_entity_poly.pdbx_strand_id
1 'polypeptide(L)' 'MEPSPSRSFSVRALPIEPGDLEKMQVFQGDALIAEIRGTDVETRTITPVRELDPSDEDSFYRFIDNPSSLTK' A
#
# COMPACT_ATOMS: atom_id res chain seq x y z
N MET A 1 1.64 20.15 20.57
CA MET A 1 1.22 18.75 20.34
C MET A 1 1.68 18.39 18.94
N GLU A 2 2.90 17.89 18.82
CA GLU A 2 3.34 17.25 17.59
C GLU A 2 2.51 15.97 17.44
N PRO A 3 1.91 15.69 16.28
CA PRO A 3 1.28 14.40 16.08
C PRO A 3 2.39 13.35 16.22
N SER A 4 2.17 12.35 17.09
CA SER A 4 2.95 11.12 17.08
C SER A 4 3.17 10.69 15.63
N PRO A 5 4.33 10.15 15.24
CA PRO A 5 4.47 9.50 13.95
C PRO A 5 3.55 8.29 13.97
N SER A 6 2.27 8.50 13.69
CA SER A 6 1.36 7.44 13.37
C SER A 6 2.04 6.72 12.23
N ARG A 7 2.36 5.43 12.43
CA ARG A 7 2.69 4.49 11.35
C ARG A 7 1.46 4.36 10.46
N SER A 8 1.10 5.44 9.81
CA SER A 8 -0.05 5.57 8.94
C SER A 8 0.44 5.17 7.57
N PHE A 9 -0.11 4.08 7.07
CA PHE A 9 0.06 3.72 5.68
C PHE A 9 -0.90 4.56 4.84
N SER A 10 -0.39 5.04 3.71
CA SER A 10 -1.16 5.79 2.73
C SER A 10 -1.07 5.08 1.39
N VAL A 11 -2.16 5.08 0.63
CA VAL A 11 -2.22 4.48 -0.71
C VAL A 11 -2.37 5.59 -1.72
N ARG A 12 -1.63 5.47 -2.82
CA ARG A 12 -1.78 6.34 -3.97
C ARG A 12 -2.02 5.47 -5.20
N ALA A 13 -3.17 5.64 -5.83
CA ALA A 13 -3.42 5.10 -7.16
C ALA A 13 -2.55 5.84 -8.18
N LEU A 14 -1.90 5.09 -9.06
CA LEU A 14 -1.19 5.64 -10.20
C LEU A 14 -2.13 5.73 -11.40
N PRO A 15 -1.97 6.76 -12.25
CA PRO A 15 -2.73 6.85 -13.49
C PRO A 15 -2.44 5.62 -14.35
N ILE A 16 -3.50 4.97 -14.81
CA ILE A 16 -3.43 3.82 -15.70
C ILE A 16 -3.86 4.21 -17.10
N GLU A 17 -3.21 3.61 -18.10
CA GLU A 17 -3.64 3.67 -19.49
C GLU A 17 -4.75 2.63 -19.73
N PRO A 18 -5.66 2.87 -20.70
CA PRO A 18 -6.68 1.89 -21.05
C PRO A 18 -6.02 0.60 -21.55
N GLY A 19 -6.18 -0.47 -20.78
CA GLY A 19 -5.57 -1.79 -21.04
C GLY A 19 -4.47 -2.20 -20.04
N ASP A 20 -4.02 -1.29 -19.17
CA ASP A 20 -3.10 -1.60 -18.07
C ASP A 20 -3.87 -2.01 -16.80
N LEU A 21 -3.24 -2.81 -15.94
CA LEU A 21 -3.83 -3.19 -14.64
C LEU A 21 -3.72 -2.03 -13.65
N GLU A 22 -4.72 -1.88 -12.76
CA GLU A 22 -4.63 -0.90 -11.68
C GLU A 22 -3.33 -1.05 -10.91
N LYS A 23 -2.60 0.06 -10.76
CA LYS A 23 -1.36 0.12 -10.02
C LYS A 23 -1.51 1.09 -8.86
N MET A 24 -1.26 0.59 -7.66
CA MET A 24 -1.28 1.34 -6.42
C MET A 24 0.09 1.30 -5.76
N GLN A 25 0.42 2.37 -5.06
CA GLN A 25 1.64 2.52 -4.29
C GLN A 25 1.30 2.75 -2.82
N VAL A 26 1.92 1.98 -1.93
CA VAL A 26 1.75 2.08 -0.49
C VAL A 26 2.95 2.80 0.09
N PHE A 27 2.69 3.81 0.90
CA PHE A 27 3.67 4.65 1.55
C PHE A 27 3.55 4.54 3.07
N GLN A 28 4.68 4.59 3.75
CA GLN A 28 4.76 4.83 5.19
C GLN A 28 5.40 6.20 5.39
N GLY A 29 4.61 7.20 5.80
CA GLY A 29 5.02 8.60 5.69
C GLY A 29 5.28 8.97 4.22
N ASP A 30 6.46 9.54 3.92
CA ASP A 30 6.90 9.89 2.57
C ASP A 30 7.60 8.74 1.82
N ALA A 31 7.71 7.57 2.45
CA ALA A 31 8.56 6.50 1.99
C ALA A 31 7.74 5.40 1.29
N LEU A 32 7.98 5.17 -0.01
CA LEU A 32 7.34 4.08 -0.76
C LEU A 32 7.79 2.72 -0.20
N ILE A 33 6.85 1.91 0.28
CA ILE A 33 7.15 0.62 0.90
C ILE A 33 6.72 -0.58 0.05
N ALA A 34 5.67 -0.44 -0.75
CA ALA A 34 5.22 -1.49 -1.66
C ALA A 34 4.46 -0.93 -2.86
N GLU A 35 4.44 -1.71 -3.93
CA GLU A 35 3.53 -1.52 -5.05
C GLU A 35 2.55 -2.68 -5.09
N ILE A 36 1.27 -2.39 -5.32
CA ILE A 36 0.25 -3.41 -5.57
C ILE A 36 -0.30 -3.22 -6.97
N ARG A 37 -0.39 -4.33 -7.71
CA ARG A 37 -0.88 -4.38 -9.09
C ARG A 37 -2.07 -5.32 -9.15
N GLY A 38 -3.13 -4.91 -9.85
CA GLY A 38 -4.34 -5.69 -10.04
C GLY A 38 -5.57 -4.96 -9.51
N THR A 39 -6.67 -5.14 -10.24
CA THR A 39 -7.98 -4.53 -9.92
C THR A 39 -8.72 -5.37 -8.87
N ASP A 40 -8.62 -6.69 -8.97
CA ASP A 40 -9.33 -7.65 -8.13
C ASP A 40 -8.49 -8.13 -6.95
N VAL A 41 -9.09 -8.19 -5.75
CA VAL A 41 -8.43 -8.59 -4.50
C VAL A 41 -7.76 -9.96 -4.60
N GLU A 42 -8.35 -10.90 -5.32
CA GLU A 42 -7.82 -12.26 -5.49
C GLU A 42 -6.61 -12.30 -6.45
N THR A 43 -6.44 -11.28 -7.28
CA THR A 43 -5.36 -11.18 -8.28
C THR A 43 -4.33 -10.10 -7.96
N ARG A 44 -4.48 -9.40 -6.84
CA ARG A 44 -3.53 -8.36 -6.40
C ARG A 44 -2.18 -8.97 -6.11
N THR A 45 -1.18 -8.51 -6.86
CA THR A 45 0.22 -8.83 -6.60
C THR A 45 0.83 -7.70 -5.77
N ILE A 46 1.28 -8.02 -4.57
CA ILE A 46 1.97 -7.08 -3.67
C ILE A 46 3.48 -7.28 -3.84
N THR A 47 4.17 -6.22 -4.28
CA THR A 47 5.61 -6.20 -4.42
C THR A 47 6.18 -5.25 -3.37
N PRO A 48 6.78 -5.75 -2.27
CA PRO A 48 7.51 -4.89 -1.35
C PRO A 48 8.70 -4.28 -2.10
N VAL A 49 8.82 -2.95 -2.05
CA VAL A 49 9.95 -2.24 -2.69
C VAL A 49 11.09 -1.97 -1.71
N ARG A 50 10.85 -2.21 -0.41
CA ARG A 50 11.86 -2.15 0.65
C ARG A 50 11.62 -3.24 1.67
N GLU A 51 12.66 -3.53 2.43
CA GLU A 51 12.54 -4.31 3.65
C GLU A 51 11.83 -3.48 4.71
N LEU A 52 10.77 -4.05 5.30
CA LEU A 52 10.08 -3.50 6.46
C LEU A 52 10.62 -4.18 7.70
N ASP A 53 10.70 -3.46 8.81
CA ASP A 53 10.88 -4.09 10.11
C ASP A 53 9.73 -5.09 10.34
N PRO A 54 9.98 -6.25 10.98
CA PRO A 54 8.96 -7.27 11.21
C PRO A 54 7.76 -6.75 12.03
N SER A 55 7.96 -5.69 12.82
CA SER A 55 6.88 -5.01 13.53
C SER A 55 5.97 -4.17 12.63
N ASP A 56 6.49 -3.70 11.50
CA ASP A 56 5.76 -2.92 10.49
C ASP A 56 5.14 -3.83 9.42
N GLU A 57 5.76 -4.98 9.16
CA GLU A 57 5.30 -5.98 8.22
C GLU A 57 3.89 -6.51 8.54
N ASP A 58 3.61 -6.91 9.78
CA ASP A 58 2.27 -7.37 10.21
C ASP A 58 1.22 -6.28 10.00
N SER A 59 1.56 -5.05 10.40
CA SER A 59 0.66 -3.89 10.26
C SER A 59 0.41 -3.55 8.79
N PHE A 60 1.43 -3.70 7.94
CA PHE A 60 1.35 -3.48 6.51
C PHE A 60 0.47 -4.53 5.82
N TYR A 61 0.67 -5.82 6.10
CA TYR A 61 -0.17 -6.86 5.53
C TYR A 61 -1.62 -6.74 5.99
N ARG A 62 -1.85 -6.42 7.26
CA ARG A 62 -3.19 -6.14 7.77
C ARG A 62 -3.84 -4.92 7.12
N PHE A 63 -3.03 -3.91 6.79
CA PHE A 63 -3.50 -2.73 6.08
C PHE A 63 -3.92 -3.06 4.65
N ILE A 64 -3.13 -3.84 3.90
CA ILE A 64 -3.46 -4.24 2.53
C ILE A 64 -4.60 -5.26 2.46
N ASP A 65 -4.68 -6.18 3.42
CA ASP A 65 -5.77 -7.16 3.52
C ASP A 65 -7.14 -6.48 3.72
N ASN A 66 -7.15 -5.29 4.33
CA ASN A 66 -8.37 -4.52 4.50
C ASN A 66 -8.74 -3.73 3.21
N PRO A 67 -9.82 -4.11 2.49
CA PRO A 67 -10.20 -3.45 1.24
C PRO A 67 -10.61 -1.98 1.44
N SER A 68 -11.09 -1.61 2.63
CA SER A 68 -11.44 -0.21 2.95
C SER A 68 -10.21 0.70 3.07
N SER A 69 -9.03 0.14 3.32
CA SER A 69 -7.78 0.88 3.38
C SER A 69 -7.24 1.27 1.99
N LEU A 70 -7.64 0.51 0.96
CA LEU A 70 -7.15 0.66 -0.41
C LEU A 70 -8.08 1.49 -1.32
N THR A 71 -9.25 1.89 -0.82
CA THR A 71 -10.32 2.54 -1.60
C THR A 71 -10.59 4.00 -1.19
N LYS A 72 -9.69 4.62 -0.42
CA LYS A 72 -9.90 5.93 0.22
C LYS A 72 -9.40 7.13 -0.59
#